data_AF-A0A0N5CY10-F1
#
_entry.id   AF-A0A0N5CY10-F1
#
_cell.length_a   1.000
_cell.length_b   1.000
_cell.length_c   1.000
_cell.angle_alpha   90.00
_cell.angle_beta   90.00
_cell.angle_gamma   90.00
#
_symmetry.space_group_name_H-M   'P 1'
#
loop_
_entity.id
_entity.type
_entity.pdbx_description
1 polymer ?
#
loop_
_entity_poly.entity_id
_entity_poly.type
_entity_poly.pdbx_seq_one_letter_code
_entity_poly.pdbx_strand_id
1 'polypeptide(L)'
;MDVIKSHCNHNWKLLKLQLLFCLWSLFVLSGNSFCKFYITAIPQRANEQWSVILCKFADTARYEPETREWYQNWITDTVANYFLDVSNGLYNIKGSEVIGWITLPWTAKHVKRIAEMEKSVHNDKTFVKPASFFGTAKKLCIKFASQKFKLNEKKITILNTEHGALYDKHCGVLITPRLLFNSVITHEMIHSLNIGHSYSDRNVNIFPFAHIGEYDDRYDIMSAANAWMYLSNYGLSGPGLNGPHLDFLGWLPSNRIYYFGRDGKKSSTLRLASLSIPHNCSSDWLLIMIPFDKNNSCNIFTLEFRTPTNYDSGIKQEAIILHKVELKDKNYYSTIITHSKDYDDMTVGTEWVYFFDNDTNKNYPFIKIRVDEIDRKHRSAVVHINSRFSEILENNVKNHMNNTHVVKNTISTLNETIIDKTAKTLEYNSEWFFKNLTTFGMNTCRSGYVWRMIDSYDYICVSENRYQQIHNQNRNNTTNKHSNGTCYEPFVIRRAFYMDDLCVTHEEFSRVQQDNAESYKNMKYYTFFNGQEII
;
A
#
# COMPACT_ATOMS: atom_id res chain seq x y z
N MET A 1 -46.01 14.10 -66.32
CA MET A 1 -45.99 15.53 -66.65
C MET A 1 -44.98 16.18 -65.70
N ASP A 2 -43.95 16.76 -66.31
CA ASP A 2 -42.99 17.76 -65.81
C ASP A 2 -41.81 17.37 -64.90
N VAL A 3 -40.75 16.81 -65.51
CA VAL A 3 -39.50 17.49 -65.95
C VAL A 3 -38.75 18.47 -64.99
N ILE A 4 -37.62 17.98 -64.43
CA ILE A 4 -36.19 18.42 -64.61
C ILE A 4 -35.57 19.66 -63.88
N LYS A 5 -34.48 19.34 -63.13
CA LYS A 5 -33.14 19.98 -62.87
C LYS A 5 -32.96 21.35 -62.19
N SER A 6 -32.13 21.35 -61.12
CA SER A 6 -30.87 22.13 -60.92
C SER A 6 -30.47 22.16 -59.42
N HIS A 7 -29.50 21.38 -58.92
CA HIS A 7 -28.05 21.66 -58.75
C HIS A 7 -27.62 22.61 -57.61
N CYS A 8 -27.07 22.03 -56.53
CA CYS A 8 -25.79 22.34 -55.82
C CYS A 8 -25.86 21.84 -54.36
N ASN A 9 -24.89 21.17 -53.76
CA ASN A 9 -23.68 20.51 -54.25
C ASN A 9 -23.22 19.50 -53.19
N HIS A 10 -22.55 18.48 -53.69
CA HIS A 10 -22.04 17.28 -53.04
C HIS A 10 -20.91 17.53 -52.02
N ASN A 11 -20.67 16.51 -51.19
CA ASN A 11 -19.38 16.14 -50.57
C ASN A 11 -18.92 16.84 -49.29
N TRP A 12 -19.04 16.12 -48.16
CA TRP A 12 -17.83 15.60 -47.49
C TRP A 12 -18.14 14.52 -46.44
N LYS A 13 -18.64 13.37 -46.91
CA LYS A 13 -18.46 12.06 -46.25
C LYS A 13 -17.04 11.48 -46.45
N LEU A 14 -16.07 12.33 -46.80
CA LEU A 14 -14.69 11.97 -47.17
C LEU A 14 -13.63 12.61 -46.25
N LEU A 15 -14.01 13.04 -45.05
CA LEU A 15 -13.07 13.55 -44.04
C LEU A 15 -12.77 12.57 -42.89
N LYS A 16 -13.05 11.28 -43.11
CA LYS A 16 -12.76 10.22 -42.15
C LYS A 16 -11.50 9.39 -42.48
N LEU A 17 -10.80 9.70 -43.58
CA LEU A 17 -9.74 8.82 -44.08
C LEU A 17 -8.60 9.55 -44.80
N GLN A 18 -8.04 10.63 -44.23
CA GLN A 18 -6.81 11.23 -44.78
C GLN A 18 -5.94 12.09 -43.83
N LEU A 19 -6.20 12.11 -42.52
CA LEU A 19 -5.41 12.87 -41.54
C LEU A 19 -4.48 11.99 -40.67
N LEU A 20 -4.19 10.77 -41.13
CA LEU A 20 -3.40 9.77 -40.39
C LEU A 20 -1.98 9.56 -40.94
N PHE A 21 -1.59 10.18 -42.05
CA PHE A 21 -0.26 9.98 -42.63
C PHE A 21 0.20 11.23 -43.40
N CYS A 22 0.74 12.22 -42.70
CA CYS A 22 1.87 13.01 -43.20
C CYS A 22 2.43 13.95 -42.11
N LEU A 23 3.72 13.74 -41.85
CA LEU A 23 4.71 14.75 -41.46
C LEU A 23 4.87 15.04 -39.97
N TRP A 24 5.28 13.98 -39.26
CA TRP A 24 6.68 13.84 -38.83
C TRP A 24 7.66 14.68 -39.69
N SER A 25 7.88 15.96 -39.35
CA SER A 25 9.11 16.73 -39.62
C SER A 25 8.88 18.20 -39.26
N LEU A 26 9.21 18.57 -38.02
CA LEU A 26 9.86 19.83 -37.66
C LEU A 26 10.13 19.81 -36.15
N PHE A 27 11.25 19.16 -35.85
CA PHE A 27 11.92 19.17 -34.56
C PHE A 27 12.69 20.50 -34.42
N VAL A 28 12.77 20.99 -33.18
CA VAL A 28 13.72 22.00 -32.66
C VAL A 28 13.49 23.45 -33.11
N LEU A 29 13.09 24.30 -32.15
CA LEU A 29 13.89 25.46 -31.73
C LEU A 29 13.33 26.14 -30.47
N SER A 30 14.21 26.15 -29.45
CA SER A 30 14.34 27.12 -28.35
C SER A 30 13.16 27.34 -27.39
N GLY A 31 13.28 26.72 -26.21
CA GLY A 31 12.55 27.07 -25.01
C GLY A 31 12.99 26.22 -23.82
N ASN A 32 14.22 26.41 -23.36
CA ASN A 32 14.73 25.79 -22.13
C ASN A 32 13.87 26.24 -20.93
N SER A 33 12.91 25.39 -20.58
CA SER A 33 12.31 25.34 -19.25
C SER A 33 11.94 23.88 -19.00
N PHE A 34 12.99 23.07 -18.78
CA PHE A 34 12.82 21.78 -18.11
C PHE A 34 12.30 22.08 -16.71
N CYS A 35 10.98 22.18 -16.54
CA CYS A 35 10.37 21.79 -15.29
C CYS A 35 10.75 20.32 -15.10
N LYS A 36 11.78 20.06 -14.27
CA LYS A 36 12.16 18.71 -13.85
C LYS A 36 11.01 18.13 -13.02
N PHE A 37 10.01 17.57 -13.68
CA PHE A 37 9.01 16.76 -13.02
C PHE A 37 9.66 15.40 -12.72
N TYR A 38 10.03 15.22 -11.47
CA TYR A 38 10.46 13.92 -10.94
C TYR A 38 9.24 13.02 -10.87
N ILE A 39 9.33 11.82 -11.41
CA ILE A 39 8.21 10.89 -11.41
C ILE A 39 8.25 10.08 -10.12
N THR A 40 7.18 10.18 -9.33
CA THR A 40 7.01 9.44 -8.09
C THR A 40 6.95 7.94 -8.39
N ALA A 41 7.89 7.21 -7.82
CA ALA A 41 7.91 5.75 -7.85
C ALA A 41 6.77 5.16 -7.00
N ILE A 42 6.47 3.90 -7.28
CA ILE A 42 5.62 3.05 -6.46
C ILE A 42 6.47 1.83 -6.07
N PRO A 43 6.47 1.38 -4.81
CA PRO A 43 5.90 2.05 -3.64
C PRO A 43 6.50 3.45 -3.42
N GLN A 44 5.72 4.31 -2.75
CA GLN A 44 6.02 5.74 -2.71
C GLN A 44 7.20 6.05 -1.78
N ARG A 45 8.28 6.61 -2.34
CA ARG A 45 9.46 7.11 -1.62
C ARG A 45 9.73 8.56 -1.98
N ALA A 46 9.07 9.47 -1.27
CA ALA A 46 8.99 10.87 -1.66
C ALA A 46 8.88 11.81 -0.46
N ASN A 47 9.29 13.06 -0.66
CA ASN A 47 8.73 14.18 0.08
C ASN A 47 7.54 14.74 -0.73
N GLU A 48 6.33 14.48 -0.28
CA GLU A 48 5.09 14.92 -0.91
C GLU A 48 4.49 16.05 -0.08
N GLN A 49 4.61 17.30 -0.54
CA GLN A 49 4.06 18.44 0.18
C GLN A 49 2.54 18.49 0.03
N TRP A 50 1.84 18.74 1.13
CA TRP A 50 0.38 18.89 1.19
C TRP A 50 -0.01 20.36 1.34
N SER A 51 -1.19 20.73 0.85
CA SER A 51 -1.83 21.99 1.21
C SER A 51 -2.95 21.73 2.22
N VAL A 52 -2.85 22.33 3.39
CA VAL A 52 -3.90 22.27 4.42
C VAL A 52 -4.74 23.54 4.32
N ILE A 53 -6.03 23.38 4.13
CA ILE A 53 -6.96 24.47 3.83
C ILE A 53 -7.97 24.55 4.97
N LEU A 54 -7.91 25.64 5.73
CA LEU A 54 -8.86 25.90 6.80
C LEU A 54 -10.06 26.66 6.22
N CYS A 55 -11.27 26.12 6.37
CA CYS A 55 -12.49 26.70 5.79
C CYS A 55 -13.63 26.78 6.81
N LYS A 56 -14.30 27.93 6.83
CA LYS A 56 -15.50 28.18 7.65
C LYS A 56 -16.63 28.70 6.77
N PHE A 57 -17.87 28.43 7.17
CA PHE A 57 -19.04 28.87 6.41
C PHE A 57 -19.43 30.29 6.79
N ALA A 58 -20.28 30.93 5.96
CA ALA A 58 -20.75 32.29 6.21
C ALA A 58 -21.47 32.44 7.56
N ASP A 59 -22.19 31.39 7.98
CA ASP A 59 -22.89 31.31 9.27
C ASP A 59 -22.00 30.89 10.45
N THR A 60 -20.80 30.35 10.19
CA THR A 60 -19.80 30.01 11.22
C THR A 60 -18.56 30.90 11.17
N ALA A 61 -18.61 32.02 10.44
CA ALA A 61 -17.46 32.89 10.14
C ALA A 61 -16.75 33.47 11.38
N ARG A 62 -17.43 33.52 12.53
CA ARG A 62 -16.88 34.07 13.78
C ARG A 62 -16.13 33.05 14.64
N TYR A 63 -16.25 31.77 14.34
CA TYR A 63 -15.62 30.70 15.10
C TYR A 63 -14.45 30.14 14.30
N GLU A 64 -13.32 29.99 14.98
CA GLU A 64 -12.11 29.33 14.49
C GLU A 64 -11.66 28.41 15.63
N PRO A 65 -11.76 27.08 15.47
CA PRO A 65 -11.38 26.13 16.52
C PRO A 65 -9.98 26.37 17.07
N GLU A 66 -9.02 26.59 16.17
CA GLU A 66 -7.62 26.85 16.49
C GLU A 66 -7.02 27.85 15.48
N THR A 67 -5.87 28.43 15.82
CA THR A 67 -5.15 29.38 14.96
C THR A 67 -4.47 28.66 13.78
N ARG A 68 -4.20 29.39 12.70
CA ARG A 68 -3.43 28.87 11.56
C ARG A 68 -2.07 28.32 12.02
N GLU A 69 -1.40 29.03 12.92
CA GLU A 69 -0.09 28.68 13.45
C GLU A 69 -0.14 27.36 14.25
N TRP A 70 -1.22 27.14 15.02
CA TRP A 70 -1.44 25.88 15.72
C TRP A 70 -1.50 24.70 14.73
N TYR A 71 -2.27 24.84 13.65
CA TYR A 71 -2.34 23.82 12.58
C TYR A 71 -1.01 23.64 11.87
N GLN A 72 -0.27 24.74 11.62
CA GLN A 72 1.01 24.68 10.95
C GLN A 72 2.01 23.85 11.77
N ASN A 73 2.09 24.08 13.08
CA ASN A 73 2.94 23.31 13.98
C ASN A 73 2.48 21.84 14.06
N TRP A 74 1.17 21.59 14.16
CA TRP A 74 0.65 20.23 14.18
C TRP A 74 1.08 19.42 12.94
N ILE A 75 0.94 20.01 11.75
CA ILE A 75 1.26 19.37 10.47
C ILE A 75 2.77 19.19 10.29
N THR A 76 3.57 20.21 10.60
CA THR A 76 5.01 20.18 10.34
C THR A 76 5.82 19.43 11.39
N ASP A 77 5.33 19.36 12.62
CA ASP A 77 6.03 18.68 13.71
C ASP A 77 5.45 17.29 13.96
N THR A 78 4.14 17.15 14.14
CA THR A 78 3.59 15.87 14.62
C THR A 78 3.20 14.95 13.47
N VAL A 79 2.41 15.45 12.51
CA VAL A 79 1.95 14.63 11.36
C VAL A 79 3.15 14.28 10.46
N ALA A 80 4.04 15.24 10.18
CA ALA A 80 5.22 14.97 9.38
C ALA A 80 6.17 13.97 10.04
N ASN A 81 6.37 14.04 11.37
CA ASN A 81 7.20 13.06 12.08
C ASN A 81 6.54 11.68 12.11
N TYR A 82 5.22 11.58 12.25
CA TYR A 82 4.51 10.30 12.15
C TYR A 82 4.86 9.57 10.85
N PHE A 83 4.72 10.24 9.70
CA PHE A 83 5.04 9.65 8.41
C PHE A 83 6.52 9.34 8.26
N LEU A 84 7.39 10.23 8.71
CA LEU A 84 8.84 10.03 8.63
C LEU A 84 9.27 8.82 9.46
N ASP A 85 8.77 8.67 10.68
CA ASP A 85 9.20 7.64 11.62
C ASP A 85 8.59 6.28 11.28
N VAL A 86 7.28 6.21 11.02
CA VAL A 86 6.59 4.95 10.68
C VAL A 86 7.11 4.40 9.34
N SER A 87 7.41 5.27 8.37
CA SER A 87 8.03 4.84 7.10
C SER A 87 9.55 4.65 7.18
N ASN A 88 10.18 4.87 8.35
CA ASN A 88 11.63 4.80 8.51
C ASN A 88 12.42 5.68 7.51
N GLY A 89 11.91 6.89 7.27
CA GLY A 89 12.55 7.91 6.45
C GLY A 89 12.15 7.90 4.97
N LEU A 90 11.30 6.96 4.54
CA LEU A 90 10.98 6.74 3.13
C LEU A 90 9.94 7.73 2.58
N TYR A 91 8.97 8.12 3.40
CA TYR A 91 7.90 9.05 3.05
C TYR A 91 7.81 10.17 4.07
N ASN A 92 7.68 11.41 3.60
CA ASN A 92 7.41 12.55 4.46
C ASN A 92 6.63 13.65 3.72
N ILE A 93 6.18 14.63 4.48
CA ILE A 93 5.36 15.75 4.00
C ILE A 93 6.00 17.10 4.35
N LYS A 94 7.34 17.16 4.49
CA LYS A 94 8.04 18.36 4.97
C LYS A 94 7.90 19.51 3.97
N GLY A 95 7.56 20.69 4.50
CA GLY A 95 7.23 21.87 3.70
C GLY A 95 5.76 21.94 3.29
N SER A 96 4.90 21.11 3.87
CA SER A 96 3.44 21.31 3.77
C SER A 96 3.03 22.64 4.40
N GLU A 97 2.12 23.34 3.74
CA GLU A 97 1.68 24.68 4.14
C GLU A 97 0.22 24.70 4.56
N VAL A 98 -0.06 25.44 5.64
CA VAL A 98 -1.42 25.73 6.09
C VAL A 98 -1.86 27.08 5.55
N ILE A 99 -2.95 27.06 4.81
CA ILE A 99 -3.71 28.22 4.34
C ILE A 99 -4.72 28.56 5.43
N GLY A 100 -4.66 29.79 5.92
CA GLY A 100 -5.51 30.27 7.03
C GLY A 100 -7.01 30.21 6.73
N TRP A 101 -7.83 30.55 7.73
CA TRP A 101 -9.29 30.42 7.68
C TRP A 101 -9.93 31.23 6.54
N ILE A 102 -10.37 30.51 5.51
CA ILE A 102 -11.15 31.04 4.40
C ILE A 102 -12.63 31.01 4.76
N THR A 103 -13.28 32.18 4.71
CA THR A 103 -14.73 32.26 4.86
C THR A 103 -15.40 32.00 3.53
N LEU A 104 -16.15 30.91 3.44
CA LEU A 104 -16.95 30.56 2.27
C LEU A 104 -18.22 31.45 2.21
N PRO A 105 -18.68 31.83 1.01
CA PRO A 105 -19.88 32.68 0.87
C PRO A 105 -21.19 31.93 1.17
N TRP A 106 -21.16 30.60 1.30
CA TRP A 106 -22.33 29.77 1.60
C TRP A 106 -22.45 29.48 3.09
N THR A 107 -23.69 29.36 3.56
CA THR A 107 -23.99 28.77 4.88
C THR A 107 -23.93 27.25 4.81
N ALA A 108 -23.72 26.59 5.95
CA ALA A 108 -23.75 25.12 6.01
C ALA A 108 -25.07 24.56 5.45
N LYS A 109 -26.20 25.23 5.76
CA LYS A 109 -27.53 24.87 5.24
C LYS A 109 -27.64 25.01 3.72
N HIS A 110 -27.04 26.04 3.13
CA HIS A 110 -27.00 26.18 1.66
C HIS A 110 -26.22 25.03 1.03
N VAL A 111 -25.07 24.66 1.59
CA VAL A 111 -24.25 23.55 1.08
C VAL A 111 -24.96 22.20 1.19
N LYS A 112 -25.70 21.96 2.29
CA LYS A 112 -26.55 20.75 2.42
C LYS A 112 -27.57 20.65 1.27
N ARG A 113 -28.24 21.75 0.93
CA ARG A 113 -29.19 21.78 -0.20
C ARG A 113 -28.52 21.51 -1.54
N ILE A 114 -27.32 22.06 -1.77
CA ILE A 114 -26.54 21.78 -2.99
C ILE A 114 -26.25 20.28 -3.09
N ALA A 115 -25.77 19.67 -2.00
CA ALA A 115 -25.47 18.25 -1.96
C ALA A 115 -26.71 17.38 -2.24
N GLU A 116 -27.87 17.74 -1.67
CA GLU A 116 -29.16 17.06 -1.91
C GLU A 116 -29.63 17.19 -3.37
N MET A 117 -29.47 18.37 -3.97
CA MET A 117 -29.81 18.59 -5.38
C MET A 117 -28.92 17.78 -6.31
N GLU A 118 -27.60 17.77 -6.09
CA GLU A 118 -26.66 16.96 -6.88
C GLU A 118 -26.97 15.46 -6.80
N LYS A 119 -27.41 14.98 -5.62
CA LYS A 119 -27.88 13.60 -5.41
C LYS A 119 -29.10 13.27 -6.26
N SER A 120 -30.03 14.21 -6.42
CA SER A 120 -31.28 14.01 -7.15
C SER A 120 -31.12 14.00 -8.67
N VAL A 121 -30.04 14.60 -9.19
CA VAL A 121 -29.77 14.70 -10.65
C VAL A 121 -29.00 13.49 -11.18
N HIS A 122 -28.17 12.85 -10.34
CA HIS A 122 -27.32 11.73 -10.74
C HIS A 122 -27.90 10.39 -10.26
N ASN A 123 -28.86 9.84 -11.01
CA ASN A 123 -29.39 8.49 -10.80
C ASN A 123 -28.54 7.40 -11.50
N ASP A 124 -27.35 7.75 -11.95
CA ASP A 124 -26.44 6.88 -12.69
C ASP A 124 -25.49 6.15 -11.74
N LYS A 125 -25.48 4.82 -11.79
CA LYS A 125 -24.76 3.90 -10.87
C LYS A 125 -23.24 3.94 -11.03
N THR A 126 -22.71 4.79 -11.90
CA THR A 126 -21.29 4.85 -12.29
C THR A 126 -20.55 6.07 -11.77
N PHE A 127 -21.24 6.98 -11.07
CA PHE A 127 -20.64 8.20 -10.53
C PHE A 127 -20.37 8.06 -9.02
N VAL A 128 -19.07 8.02 -8.66
CA VAL A 128 -18.53 8.06 -7.30
C VAL A 128 -19.21 9.16 -6.50
N LYS A 129 -19.98 8.83 -5.44
CA LYS A 129 -20.93 9.76 -4.78
C LYS A 129 -20.27 11.08 -4.37
N PRO A 130 -20.46 12.18 -5.13
CA PRO A 130 -20.10 13.54 -4.69
C PRO A 130 -20.99 14.01 -3.55
N ALA A 131 -22.16 13.38 -3.43
CA ALA A 131 -23.35 13.96 -2.87
C ALA A 131 -23.52 13.67 -1.37
N SER A 132 -22.43 13.75 -0.62
CA SER A 132 -22.49 13.99 0.81
C SER A 132 -22.25 15.47 1.09
N PHE A 133 -22.83 16.00 2.17
CA PHE A 133 -22.57 17.36 2.62
C PHE A 133 -21.07 17.64 2.71
N PHE A 134 -20.29 16.72 3.28
CA PHE A 134 -18.84 16.85 3.41
C PHE A 134 -18.10 16.81 2.08
N GLY A 135 -18.51 15.95 1.15
CA GLY A 135 -17.94 15.90 -0.21
C GLY A 135 -18.14 17.21 -0.95
N THR A 136 -19.35 17.77 -0.88
CA THR A 136 -19.68 19.07 -1.50
C THR A 136 -18.92 20.21 -0.82
N ALA A 137 -18.90 20.25 0.51
CA ALA A 137 -18.19 21.28 1.27
C ALA A 137 -16.68 21.28 0.99
N LYS A 138 -16.06 20.10 0.96
CA LYS A 138 -14.64 19.93 0.61
C LYS A 138 -14.35 20.51 -0.78
N LYS A 139 -15.15 20.14 -1.79
CA LYS A 139 -15.01 20.64 -3.17
C LYS A 139 -15.10 22.16 -3.26
N LEU A 140 -16.08 22.75 -2.60
CA LEU A 140 -16.26 24.21 -2.58
C LEU A 140 -15.09 24.92 -1.89
N CYS A 141 -14.62 24.39 -0.76
CA CYS A 141 -13.46 24.93 -0.04
C CYS A 141 -12.21 24.94 -0.92
N ILE A 142 -11.86 23.79 -1.53
CA ILE A 142 -10.70 23.66 -2.40
C ILE A 142 -10.81 24.60 -3.61
N LYS A 143 -11.97 24.64 -4.27
CA LYS A 143 -12.22 25.51 -5.43
C LYS A 143 -12.07 26.99 -5.07
N PHE A 144 -12.54 27.40 -3.90
CA PHE A 144 -12.42 28.80 -3.48
C PHE A 144 -10.99 29.15 -3.08
N ALA A 145 -10.26 28.22 -2.44
CA ALA A 145 -8.85 28.40 -2.10
C ALA A 145 -7.96 28.49 -3.35
N SER A 146 -8.20 27.65 -4.37
CA SER A 146 -7.38 27.61 -5.59
C SER A 146 -7.47 28.87 -6.45
N GLN A 147 -8.50 29.71 -6.25
CA GLN A 147 -8.60 31.02 -6.90
C GLN A 147 -7.58 32.04 -6.36
N LYS A 148 -7.08 31.81 -5.14
CA LYS A 148 -6.20 32.76 -4.43
C LYS A 148 -4.81 32.21 -4.16
N PHE A 149 -4.69 30.89 -4.02
CA PHE A 149 -3.46 30.23 -3.62
C PHE A 149 -3.10 29.12 -4.60
N LYS A 150 -1.80 28.94 -4.84
CA LYS A 150 -1.28 27.77 -5.54
C LYS A 150 -1.30 26.59 -4.59
N LEU A 151 -2.17 25.61 -4.85
CA LEU A 151 -2.32 24.43 -4.02
C LEU A 151 -1.43 23.29 -4.51
N ASN A 152 -0.93 22.48 -3.59
CA ASN A 152 -0.28 21.21 -3.87
C ASN A 152 -1.28 20.18 -4.41
N GLU A 153 -0.76 19.10 -5.00
CA GLU A 153 -1.59 18.01 -5.54
C GLU A 153 -2.44 17.38 -4.43
N LYS A 154 -1.81 17.00 -3.31
CA LYS A 154 -2.49 16.48 -2.12
C LYS A 154 -2.98 17.61 -1.20
N LYS A 155 -4.16 17.40 -0.63
CA LYS A 155 -4.90 18.44 0.11
C LYS A 155 -5.54 17.87 1.37
N ILE A 156 -5.52 18.66 2.43
CA ILE A 156 -6.27 18.42 3.66
C ILE A 156 -7.22 19.60 3.83
N THR A 157 -8.51 19.33 4.03
CA THR A 157 -9.51 20.36 4.24
C THR A 157 -10.04 20.26 5.67
N ILE A 158 -9.82 21.30 6.47
CA ILE A 158 -10.33 21.38 7.84
C ILE A 158 -11.55 22.31 7.82
N LEU A 159 -12.73 21.74 8.07
CA LEU A 159 -13.99 22.48 8.03
C LEU A 159 -14.52 22.73 9.43
N ASN A 160 -14.82 23.99 9.74
CA ASN A 160 -15.49 24.36 10.97
C ASN A 160 -17.01 24.06 10.89
N THR A 161 -17.38 22.80 11.08
CA THR A 161 -18.77 22.31 10.98
C THR A 161 -18.99 21.02 11.78
N GLU A 162 -20.15 20.37 11.56
CA GLU A 162 -20.53 19.03 12.02
C GLU A 162 -19.43 17.96 11.85
N HIS A 163 -19.62 16.83 12.51
CA HIS A 163 -18.59 15.81 12.72
C HIS A 163 -18.47 14.85 11.54
N GLY A 164 -17.25 14.72 11.04
CA GLY A 164 -16.88 13.82 9.97
C GLY A 164 -15.38 13.88 9.71
N ALA A 165 -14.83 12.74 9.34
CA ALA A 165 -13.52 12.58 8.73
C ALA A 165 -13.71 11.67 7.52
N LEU A 166 -13.08 12.02 6.40
CA LEU A 166 -13.12 11.19 5.20
C LEU A 166 -12.01 11.53 4.22
N TYR A 167 -11.54 10.50 3.53
CA TYR A 167 -10.72 10.59 2.35
C TYR A 167 -11.57 10.48 1.08
N ASP A 168 -11.15 11.19 0.03
CA ASP A 168 -11.67 11.04 -1.33
C ASP A 168 -10.50 11.16 -2.31
N LYS A 169 -10.45 10.28 -3.31
CA LYS A 169 -9.35 10.24 -4.28
C LYS A 169 -9.15 11.54 -5.05
N HIS A 170 -10.19 12.32 -5.29
CA HIS A 170 -10.12 13.55 -6.09
C HIS A 170 -9.86 14.79 -5.25
N CYS A 171 -10.36 14.81 -4.02
CA CYS A 171 -10.39 15.99 -3.18
C CYS A 171 -9.48 15.89 -1.94
N GLY A 172 -8.86 14.73 -1.69
CA GLY A 172 -7.97 14.50 -0.55
C GLY A 172 -8.73 14.31 0.76
N VAL A 173 -8.12 14.73 1.86
CA VAL A 173 -8.61 14.50 3.23
C VAL A 173 -9.57 15.62 3.66
N LEU A 174 -10.60 15.28 4.44
CA LEU A 174 -11.42 16.21 5.21
C LEU A 174 -11.48 15.80 6.66
N ILE A 175 -11.35 16.77 7.56
CA ILE A 175 -11.49 16.58 9.02
C ILE A 175 -12.26 17.76 9.60
N THR A 176 -12.95 17.52 10.71
CA THR A 176 -13.78 18.50 11.41
C THR A 176 -13.44 18.50 12.91
N PRO A 177 -13.80 19.56 13.66
CA PRO A 177 -13.25 19.83 15.00
C PRO A 177 -13.36 18.70 16.02
N ARG A 178 -14.42 17.88 16.04
CA ARG A 178 -14.51 16.78 17.02
C ARG A 178 -13.58 15.59 16.73
N LEU A 179 -13.11 15.48 15.50
CA LEU A 179 -12.16 14.43 15.08
C LEU A 179 -10.76 15.03 14.83
N LEU A 180 -10.50 16.20 15.41
CA LEU A 180 -9.26 16.95 15.22
C LEU A 180 -8.15 16.45 16.15
N PHE A 181 -7.71 15.21 15.91
CA PHE A 181 -6.58 14.63 16.62
C PHE A 181 -5.70 13.80 15.69
N ASN A 182 -4.46 13.58 16.13
CA ASN A 182 -3.38 13.08 15.30
C ASN A 182 -3.71 11.77 14.59
N SER A 183 -4.29 10.79 15.29
CA SER A 183 -4.58 9.49 14.69
C SER A 183 -5.60 9.53 13.56
N VAL A 184 -6.61 10.41 13.64
CA VAL A 184 -7.59 10.55 12.55
C VAL A 184 -6.95 11.18 11.33
N ILE A 185 -6.16 12.25 11.48
CA ILE A 185 -5.54 12.88 10.30
C ILE A 185 -4.56 11.94 9.60
N THR A 186 -3.76 11.19 10.36
CA THR A 186 -2.82 10.23 9.78
C THR A 186 -3.57 9.07 9.12
N HIS A 187 -4.64 8.57 9.73
CA HIS A 187 -5.53 7.54 9.14
C HIS A 187 -6.07 7.97 7.78
N GLU A 188 -6.70 9.15 7.71
CA GLU A 188 -7.27 9.66 6.46
C GLU A 188 -6.20 9.95 5.39
N MET A 189 -5.02 10.37 5.81
CA MET A 189 -3.90 10.57 4.90
C MET A 189 -3.35 9.25 4.35
N ILE A 190 -3.34 8.18 5.15
CA ILE A 190 -2.88 6.85 4.71
C ILE A 190 -3.80 6.24 3.65
N HIS A 191 -5.11 6.54 3.66
CA HIS A 191 -5.99 6.18 2.53
C HIS A 191 -5.49 6.72 1.18
N SER A 192 -4.77 7.85 1.18
CA SER A 192 -4.17 8.41 -0.03
C SER A 192 -3.01 7.60 -0.63
N LEU A 193 -2.51 6.62 0.13
CA LEU A 193 -1.46 5.67 -0.24
C LEU A 193 -2.03 4.30 -0.66
N ASN A 194 -3.34 4.22 -0.93
CA ASN A 194 -4.08 3.01 -1.32
C ASN A 194 -4.18 1.92 -0.23
N ILE A 195 -4.34 2.35 1.02
CA ILE A 195 -4.57 1.48 2.18
C ILE A 195 -5.99 1.71 2.70
N GLY A 196 -6.75 0.65 2.92
CA GLY A 196 -8.07 0.66 3.56
C GLY A 196 -8.04 0.25 5.02
N HIS A 197 -9.22 0.13 5.64
CA HIS A 197 -9.36 -0.22 7.05
C HIS A 197 -8.79 -1.60 7.37
N SER A 198 -8.33 -1.81 8.59
CA SER A 198 -7.98 -3.14 9.12
C SER A 198 -9.18 -3.81 9.80
N TYR A 199 -9.11 -5.14 9.91
CA TYR A 199 -10.20 -5.98 10.40
C TYR A 199 -9.75 -6.86 11.55
N SER A 200 -10.69 -7.41 12.32
CA SER A 200 -10.49 -8.58 13.19
C SER A 200 -11.32 -9.77 12.74
N ASP A 201 -10.97 -10.96 13.21
CA ASP A 201 -11.75 -12.19 12.99
C ASP A 201 -12.97 -12.29 13.93
N ARG A 202 -13.19 -11.30 14.78
CA ARG A 202 -14.32 -11.25 15.71
C ARG A 202 -15.60 -10.85 14.98
N ASN A 203 -16.71 -11.46 15.38
CA ASN A 203 -18.02 -11.11 14.87
C ASN A 203 -18.58 -9.85 15.57
N VAL A 204 -17.95 -8.70 15.32
CA VAL A 204 -18.32 -7.40 15.93
C VAL A 204 -18.45 -6.32 14.87
N ASN A 205 -19.34 -5.36 15.11
CA ASN A 205 -19.47 -4.15 14.30
C ASN A 205 -19.14 -2.94 15.18
N ILE A 206 -18.00 -2.29 14.92
CA ILE A 206 -17.57 -1.12 15.69
C ILE A 206 -18.49 0.09 15.45
N PHE A 207 -19.02 0.20 14.23
CA PHE A 207 -20.03 1.21 13.87
C PHE A 207 -21.23 0.58 13.17
N PRO A 208 -22.41 1.25 13.18
CA PRO A 208 -23.60 0.77 12.47
C PRO A 208 -23.41 0.51 10.97
N PHE A 209 -22.47 1.22 10.33
CA PHE A 209 -22.19 1.10 8.89
C PHE A 209 -20.88 0.37 8.58
N ALA A 210 -20.16 -0.08 9.61
CA ALA A 210 -18.93 -0.83 9.45
C ALA A 210 -19.26 -2.28 9.08
N HIS A 211 -18.40 -2.88 8.26
CA HIS A 211 -18.39 -4.31 8.02
C HIS A 211 -18.00 -5.07 9.29
N ILE A 212 -18.32 -6.36 9.34
CA ILE A 212 -17.96 -7.23 10.46
C ILE A 212 -16.43 -7.26 10.61
N GLY A 213 -15.95 -6.99 11.82
CA GLY A 213 -14.54 -6.92 12.18
C GLY A 213 -13.83 -5.63 11.76
N GLU A 214 -14.45 -4.79 10.93
CA GLU A 214 -13.85 -3.53 10.47
C GLU A 214 -13.62 -2.56 11.63
N TYR A 215 -12.47 -1.88 11.61
CA TYR A 215 -11.99 -1.01 12.69
C TYR A 215 -11.68 -1.73 14.01
N ASP A 216 -11.54 -3.05 14.01
CA ASP A 216 -11.34 -3.83 15.25
C ASP A 216 -9.92 -4.42 15.40
N ASP A 217 -8.97 -3.98 14.56
CA ASP A 217 -7.54 -4.24 14.76
C ASP A 217 -6.94 -3.16 15.68
N ARG A 218 -6.82 -3.45 16.98
CA ARG A 218 -6.38 -2.45 17.96
C ARG A 218 -4.92 -2.02 17.81
N TYR A 219 -4.14 -2.76 17.03
CA TYR A 219 -2.70 -2.57 16.81
C TYR A 219 -2.38 -1.70 15.60
N ASP A 220 -3.40 -1.30 14.85
CA ASP A 220 -3.24 -0.64 13.57
C ASP A 220 -3.99 0.68 13.48
N ILE A 221 -3.30 1.70 12.96
CA ILE A 221 -3.88 3.03 12.76
C ILE A 221 -5.06 2.99 11.79
N MET A 222 -5.15 2.01 10.88
CA MET A 222 -6.29 1.85 9.97
C MET A 222 -7.55 1.32 10.66
N SER A 223 -7.49 1.17 11.99
CA SER A 223 -8.62 0.95 12.89
C SER A 223 -8.76 2.10 13.91
N ALA A 224 -8.38 3.34 13.55
CA ALA A 224 -8.33 4.52 14.43
C ALA A 224 -9.59 4.77 15.28
N ALA A 225 -10.75 4.26 14.88
CA ALA A 225 -11.95 4.31 15.69
C ALA A 225 -11.91 3.53 17.01
N ASN A 226 -11.13 2.46 17.08
CA ASN A 226 -11.04 1.55 18.24
C ASN A 226 -9.58 1.17 18.58
N ALA A 227 -8.60 1.79 17.92
CA ALA A 227 -7.19 1.46 18.09
C ALA A 227 -6.64 1.91 19.46
N TRP A 228 -5.54 1.28 19.88
CA TRP A 228 -4.84 1.64 21.11
C TRP A 228 -3.96 2.87 20.93
N MET A 229 -4.54 4.02 21.29
CA MET A 229 -3.91 5.33 21.19
C MET A 229 -3.37 5.81 22.52
N TYR A 230 -2.46 6.79 22.48
CA TYR A 230 -1.98 7.52 23.64
C TYR A 230 -2.27 9.02 23.50
N LEU A 231 -2.30 9.74 24.62
CA LEU A 231 -2.50 11.18 24.62
C LEU A 231 -1.23 11.92 24.17
N SER A 232 -1.38 12.83 23.23
CA SER A 232 -0.32 13.73 22.73
C SER A 232 -0.76 15.19 22.81
N ASN A 233 0.14 16.11 22.44
CA ASN A 233 -0.15 17.56 22.39
C ASN A 233 -1.26 17.92 21.39
N TYR A 234 -1.53 17.05 20.41
CA TYR A 234 -2.53 17.25 19.36
C TYR A 234 -3.61 16.15 19.41
N GLY A 235 -4.05 15.83 20.63
CA GLY A 235 -5.07 14.81 20.90
C GLY A 235 -4.51 13.38 20.89
N LEU A 236 -5.37 12.40 20.63
CA LEU A 236 -4.95 11.00 20.57
C LEU A 236 -4.02 10.75 19.37
N SER A 237 -2.97 9.96 19.60
CA SER A 237 -1.95 9.60 18.63
C SER A 237 -1.65 8.09 18.69
N GLY A 238 -1.13 7.55 17.59
CA GLY A 238 -0.86 6.12 17.46
C GLY A 238 -2.11 5.28 17.19
N PRO A 239 -1.98 3.94 17.10
CA PRO A 239 -0.72 3.19 17.01
C PRO A 239 0.01 3.44 15.68
N GLY A 240 1.13 2.76 15.42
CA GLY A 240 1.71 2.68 14.08
C GLY A 240 0.85 1.86 13.11
N LEU A 241 1.32 1.69 11.87
CA LEU A 241 0.71 0.75 10.91
C LEU A 241 1.03 -0.70 11.27
N ASN A 242 0.13 -1.64 10.97
CA ASN A 242 0.47 -3.07 11.00
C ASN A 242 1.46 -3.45 9.90
N GLY A 243 2.18 -4.53 10.14
CA GLY A 243 3.18 -5.14 9.26
C GLY A 243 2.65 -5.43 7.87
N PRO A 244 1.42 -5.95 7.69
CA PRO A 244 0.85 -6.09 6.35
C PRO A 244 0.73 -4.80 5.56
N HIS A 245 0.30 -3.70 6.19
CA HIS A 245 0.26 -2.39 5.53
C HIS A 245 1.65 -1.83 5.29
N LEU A 246 2.58 -1.99 6.24
CA LEU A 246 3.98 -1.57 6.09
C LEU A 246 4.67 -2.32 4.94
N ASP A 247 4.47 -3.63 4.82
CA ASP A 247 4.97 -4.39 3.68
C ASP A 247 4.33 -3.85 2.40
N PHE A 248 3.00 -3.76 2.32
CA PHE A 248 2.32 -3.27 1.11
C PHE A 248 2.81 -1.89 0.62
N LEU A 249 3.14 -0.97 1.53
CA LEU A 249 3.68 0.36 1.23
C LEU A 249 5.17 0.36 0.85
N GLY A 250 5.85 -0.78 0.89
CA GLY A 250 7.30 -0.88 0.72
C GLY A 250 8.08 -0.22 1.86
N TRP A 251 7.46 -0.11 3.04
CA TRP A 251 8.05 0.51 4.23
C TRP A 251 8.78 -0.48 5.12
N LEU A 252 8.72 -1.77 4.82
CA LEU A 252 9.63 -2.78 5.34
C LEU A 252 10.76 -3.03 4.33
N PRO A 253 12.01 -3.25 4.78
CA PRO A 253 13.10 -3.61 3.89
C PRO A 253 12.96 -5.08 3.49
N SER A 254 13.10 -5.35 2.20
CA SER A 254 12.86 -6.66 1.59
C SER A 254 13.75 -7.78 2.13
N ASN A 255 14.95 -7.45 2.61
CA ASN A 255 15.88 -8.40 3.21
C ASN A 255 15.59 -8.72 4.69
N ARG A 256 14.53 -8.15 5.28
CA ARG A 256 14.09 -8.43 6.66
C ARG A 256 12.65 -8.92 6.75
N ILE A 257 12.14 -9.46 5.66
CA ILE A 257 10.88 -10.20 5.59
C ILE A 257 11.20 -11.68 5.36
N TYR A 258 10.72 -12.54 6.24
CA TYR A 258 10.97 -13.99 6.16
C TYR A 258 9.75 -14.73 5.64
N TYR A 259 9.89 -15.47 4.53
CA TYR A 259 8.83 -16.34 4.02
C TYR A 259 9.07 -17.80 4.45
N PHE A 260 8.26 -18.29 5.38
CA PHE A 260 8.42 -19.60 5.99
C PHE A 260 8.18 -20.74 4.98
N GLY A 261 9.07 -21.75 5.00
CA GLY A 261 9.02 -22.91 4.11
C GLY A 261 9.81 -22.73 2.81
N ARG A 262 10.25 -21.51 2.48
CA ARG A 262 11.03 -21.23 1.26
C ARG A 262 12.37 -21.96 1.21
N ASP A 263 12.98 -22.19 2.36
CA ASP A 263 14.24 -22.93 2.50
C ASP A 263 14.02 -24.44 2.66
N GLY A 264 12.79 -24.93 2.43
CA GLY A 264 12.40 -26.33 2.60
C GLY A 264 12.22 -26.76 4.06
N LYS A 265 12.42 -25.88 5.04
CA LYS A 265 12.27 -26.23 6.45
C LYS A 265 10.80 -26.27 6.86
N LYS A 266 10.46 -27.33 7.58
CA LYS A 266 9.15 -27.51 8.24
C LYS A 266 9.11 -27.00 9.68
N SER A 267 10.25 -26.60 10.22
CA SER A 267 10.34 -25.97 11.53
C SER A 267 11.51 -24.99 11.56
N SER A 268 11.32 -23.85 12.24
CA SER A 268 12.35 -22.82 12.39
C SER A 268 12.12 -22.03 13.68
N THR A 269 13.22 -21.64 14.33
CA THR A 269 13.22 -20.65 15.41
C THR A 269 13.75 -19.35 14.84
N LEU A 270 12.98 -18.28 14.98
CA LEU A 270 13.25 -16.98 14.35
C LEU A 270 13.17 -15.88 15.39
N ARG A 271 14.02 -14.87 15.24
CA ARG A 271 14.01 -13.67 16.07
C ARG A 271 13.41 -12.49 15.30
N LEU A 272 12.45 -11.81 15.90
CA LEU A 272 11.79 -10.61 15.41
C LEU A 272 12.27 -9.38 16.19
N ALA A 273 12.54 -8.28 15.50
CA ALA A 273 12.68 -6.95 16.10
C ALA A 273 11.31 -6.27 16.17
N SER A 274 11.15 -5.35 17.12
CA SER A 274 9.90 -4.61 17.24
C SER A 274 9.69 -3.66 16.04
N LEU A 275 8.47 -3.61 15.50
CA LEU A 275 8.06 -2.60 14.51
C LEU A 275 7.86 -1.20 15.14
N SER A 276 7.82 -1.12 16.47
CA SER A 276 7.60 0.12 17.21
C SER A 276 8.87 0.99 17.34
N ILE A 277 9.99 0.56 16.74
CA ILE A 277 11.29 1.24 16.82
C ILE A 277 11.93 1.41 15.43
N PRO A 278 12.90 2.33 15.27
CA PRO A 278 13.62 2.48 14.01
C PRO A 278 14.30 1.19 13.56
N HIS A 279 14.18 0.85 12.28
CA HIS A 279 14.68 -0.39 11.70
C HIS A 279 16.19 -0.55 11.86
N ASN A 280 16.96 0.55 11.86
CA ASN A 280 18.42 0.51 12.03
C ASN A 280 18.89 0.12 13.44
N CYS A 281 17.99 0.00 14.42
CA CYS A 281 18.31 -0.41 15.78
C CYS A 281 18.52 -1.93 15.92
N SER A 282 18.14 -2.74 14.93
CA SER A 282 18.33 -4.19 14.91
C SER A 282 18.48 -4.73 13.48
N SER A 283 19.11 -5.90 13.35
CA SER A 283 19.18 -6.66 12.09
C SER A 283 18.24 -7.88 12.05
N ASP A 284 17.44 -8.11 13.10
CA ASP A 284 16.52 -9.26 13.20
C ASP A 284 15.35 -9.16 12.19
N TRP A 285 14.52 -10.20 12.02
CA TRP A 285 13.38 -10.11 11.11
C TRP A 285 12.36 -9.05 11.57
N LEU A 286 11.65 -8.40 10.65
CA LEU A 286 10.58 -7.44 10.98
C LEU A 286 9.19 -8.04 10.77
N LEU A 287 9.08 -8.95 9.81
CA LEU A 287 7.85 -9.62 9.47
C LEU A 287 8.16 -11.07 9.09
N ILE A 288 7.39 -12.02 9.62
CA ILE A 288 7.40 -13.41 9.17
C ILE A 288 6.08 -13.68 8.46
N MET A 289 6.15 -14.26 7.27
CA MET A 289 5.02 -14.65 6.45
C MET A 289 4.94 -16.18 6.39
N ILE A 290 3.74 -16.73 6.61
CA ILE A 290 3.51 -18.18 6.70
C ILE A 290 2.33 -18.53 5.78
N PRO A 291 2.52 -19.33 4.72
CA PRO A 291 1.41 -19.72 3.84
C PRO A 291 0.40 -20.62 4.56
N PHE A 292 -0.88 -20.37 4.31
CA PHE A 292 -1.97 -21.24 4.78
C PHE A 292 -2.91 -21.69 3.65
N ASP A 293 -2.82 -21.14 2.46
CA ASP A 293 -3.62 -21.61 1.33
C ASP A 293 -2.73 -22.38 0.35
N LYS A 294 -3.01 -23.68 0.24
CA LYS A 294 -2.30 -24.59 -0.66
C LYS A 294 -2.49 -24.28 -2.14
N ASN A 295 -3.50 -23.50 -2.50
CA ASN A 295 -3.82 -23.10 -3.88
C ASN A 295 -3.38 -21.66 -4.19
N ASN A 296 -3.08 -20.85 -3.17
CA ASN A 296 -2.77 -19.44 -3.35
C ASN A 296 -1.67 -18.97 -2.39
N SER A 297 -0.44 -18.83 -2.89
CA SER A 297 0.69 -18.36 -2.08
C SER A 297 0.53 -16.94 -1.55
N CYS A 298 -0.43 -16.15 -2.04
CA CYS A 298 -0.72 -14.80 -1.53
C CYS A 298 -1.58 -14.80 -0.26
N ASN A 299 -2.15 -15.94 0.13
CA ASN A 299 -2.93 -16.11 1.34
C ASN A 299 -2.03 -16.65 2.46
N ILE A 300 -1.68 -15.76 3.38
CA ILE A 300 -0.64 -15.98 4.37
C ILE A 300 -1.05 -15.45 5.75
N PHE A 301 -0.50 -16.04 6.80
CA PHE A 301 -0.44 -15.40 8.11
C PHE A 301 0.84 -14.56 8.20
N THR A 302 0.77 -13.43 8.88
CA THR A 302 1.94 -12.62 9.25
C THR A 302 2.14 -12.60 10.75
N LEU A 303 3.40 -12.65 11.18
CA LEU A 303 3.82 -12.37 12.55
C LEU A 303 4.65 -11.10 12.60
N GLU A 304 4.31 -10.23 13.55
CA GLU A 304 5.07 -9.03 13.88
C GLU A 304 5.26 -8.90 15.39
N PHE A 305 6.29 -8.16 15.80
CA PHE A 305 6.52 -7.88 17.22
C PHE A 305 6.23 -6.41 17.52
N ARG A 306 5.37 -6.15 18.51
CA ARG A 306 4.96 -4.79 18.93
C ARG A 306 5.35 -4.54 20.38
N THR A 307 5.81 -3.33 20.67
CA THR A 307 6.21 -2.90 22.02
C THR A 307 5.57 -1.56 22.34
N PRO A 308 5.25 -1.26 23.62
CA PRO A 308 4.57 -0.04 24.02
C PRO A 308 5.52 1.18 24.01
N THR A 309 6.05 1.52 22.85
CA THR A 309 7.03 2.60 22.65
C THR A 309 6.71 3.42 21.41
N ASN A 310 7.15 4.68 21.38
CA ASN A 310 6.93 5.61 20.28
C ASN A 310 5.43 5.71 19.90
N TYR A 311 5.08 5.50 18.62
CA TYR A 311 3.69 5.54 18.15
C TYR A 311 2.83 4.43 18.75
N ASP A 312 3.42 3.38 19.28
CA ASP A 312 2.73 2.28 19.92
C ASP A 312 2.61 2.44 21.44
N SER A 313 2.89 3.62 22.00
CA SER A 313 2.82 3.85 23.45
C SER A 313 1.42 3.61 24.06
N GLY A 314 0.36 3.55 23.25
CA GLY A 314 -0.99 3.20 23.68
C GLY A 314 -1.21 1.69 23.86
N ILE A 315 -0.34 0.84 23.32
CA ILE A 315 -0.42 -0.62 23.43
C ILE A 315 -0.14 -1.03 24.88
N LYS A 316 -0.78 -2.12 25.32
CA LYS A 316 -0.77 -2.53 26.74
C LYS A 316 0.50 -3.28 27.17
N GLN A 317 1.10 -4.05 26.27
CA GLN A 317 2.23 -4.93 26.58
C GLN A 317 3.02 -5.30 25.33
N GLU A 318 4.23 -5.84 25.51
CA GLU A 318 4.99 -6.42 24.41
C GLU A 318 4.38 -7.75 23.96
N ALA A 319 4.11 -7.91 22.67
CA ALA A 319 3.49 -9.11 22.15
C ALA A 319 3.83 -9.37 20.68
N ILE A 320 3.77 -10.65 20.31
CA ILE A 320 3.67 -11.07 18.92
C ILE A 320 2.22 -10.93 18.48
N ILE A 321 2.01 -10.26 17.36
CA ILE A 321 0.70 -10.06 16.76
C ILE A 321 0.61 -10.89 15.48
N LEU A 322 -0.53 -11.56 15.33
CA LEU A 322 -0.83 -12.43 14.21
C LEU A 322 -1.92 -11.79 13.36
N HIS A 323 -1.62 -11.55 12.09
CA HIS A 323 -2.63 -11.18 11.10
C HIS A 323 -2.79 -12.27 10.06
N LYS A 324 -3.99 -12.40 9.52
CA LYS A 324 -4.30 -13.17 8.33
C LYS A 324 -4.45 -12.19 7.19
N VAL A 325 -3.67 -12.41 6.13
CA VAL A 325 -3.76 -11.66 4.89
C VAL A 325 -4.41 -12.54 3.82
N GLU A 326 -5.55 -12.09 3.30
CA GLU A 326 -6.31 -12.79 2.26
C GLU A 326 -6.43 -11.96 0.99
N LEU A 327 -6.10 -12.56 -0.16
CA LEU A 327 -6.42 -12.01 -1.46
C LEU A 327 -7.85 -12.41 -1.86
N LYS A 328 -8.76 -11.44 -1.91
CA LYS A 328 -10.14 -11.61 -2.38
C LYS A 328 -10.33 -10.79 -3.66
N ASP A 329 -10.67 -11.48 -4.75
CA ASP A 329 -10.70 -10.96 -6.12
C ASP A 329 -9.37 -10.38 -6.58
N LYS A 330 -9.12 -9.10 -6.26
CA LYS A 330 -7.87 -8.40 -6.54
C LYS A 330 -7.35 -7.60 -5.35
N ASN A 331 -8.05 -7.60 -4.21
CA ASN A 331 -7.70 -6.77 -3.06
C ASN A 331 -7.26 -7.68 -1.92
N TYR A 332 -6.22 -7.24 -1.22
CA TYR A 332 -5.78 -7.90 0.00
C TYR A 332 -6.61 -7.42 1.18
N TYR A 333 -6.78 -8.27 2.19
CA TYR A 333 -7.45 -7.95 3.45
C TYR A 333 -6.56 -8.36 4.61
N SER A 334 -6.18 -7.42 5.47
CA SER A 334 -5.48 -7.68 6.75
C SER A 334 -6.50 -7.82 7.88
N THR A 335 -6.50 -8.98 8.51
CA THR A 335 -7.39 -9.32 9.63
C THR A 335 -6.55 -9.78 10.83
N ILE A 336 -6.58 -9.08 11.97
CA ILE A 336 -5.98 -9.56 13.21
C ILE A 336 -6.69 -10.84 13.67
N ILE A 337 -5.92 -11.83 14.08
CA ILE A 337 -6.44 -13.14 14.51
C ILE A 337 -6.42 -13.24 16.03
N THR A 338 -7.58 -13.55 16.60
CA THR A 338 -7.71 -13.85 18.03
C THR A 338 -7.17 -15.25 18.32
N HIS A 339 -6.19 -15.37 19.23
CA HIS A 339 -5.62 -16.66 19.60
C HIS A 339 -6.23 -17.24 20.90
N SER A 340 -7.00 -16.44 21.63
CA SER A 340 -7.87 -16.88 22.73
C SER A 340 -9.11 -15.98 22.83
N LYS A 341 -10.17 -16.42 23.54
CA LYS A 341 -11.51 -15.80 23.53
C LYS A 341 -11.54 -14.26 23.62
N ASP A 342 -10.55 -13.66 24.26
CA ASP A 342 -10.50 -12.21 24.50
C ASP A 342 -9.13 -11.55 24.19
N TYR A 343 -8.16 -12.28 23.62
CA TYR A 343 -6.80 -11.76 23.43
C TYR A 343 -6.26 -11.95 22.01
N ASP A 344 -5.69 -10.85 21.50
CA ASP A 344 -4.95 -10.78 20.24
C ASP A 344 -3.44 -11.05 20.47
N ASP A 345 -2.97 -10.84 21.70
CA ASP A 345 -1.56 -10.71 22.07
C ASP A 345 -0.87 -12.04 22.39
N MET A 346 0.05 -12.51 21.55
CA MET A 346 0.85 -13.70 21.87
C MET A 346 2.07 -13.31 22.72
N THR A 347 2.05 -13.68 24.01
CA THR A 347 3.14 -13.47 24.99
C THR A 347 3.99 -14.72 25.20
N VAL A 348 5.09 -14.63 25.97
CA VAL A 348 5.97 -15.77 26.27
C VAL A 348 5.16 -16.98 26.78
N GLY A 349 5.37 -18.14 26.15
CA GLY A 349 4.68 -19.38 26.47
C GLY A 349 3.32 -19.56 25.78
N THR A 350 2.79 -18.53 25.10
CA THR A 350 1.59 -18.69 24.28
C THR A 350 1.87 -19.54 23.04
N GLU A 351 0.87 -20.30 22.65
CA GLU A 351 0.90 -21.16 21.48
C GLU A 351 -0.40 -20.99 20.70
N TRP A 352 -0.27 -20.78 19.39
CA TRP A 352 -1.38 -20.75 18.46
C TRP A 352 -1.24 -21.87 17.43
N VAL A 353 -2.35 -22.56 17.16
CA VAL A 353 -2.38 -23.69 16.23
C VAL A 353 -3.54 -23.52 15.25
N TYR A 354 -3.23 -23.64 13.97
CA TYR A 354 -4.20 -23.68 12.89
C TYR A 354 -4.21 -25.06 12.26
N PHE A 355 -5.38 -25.67 12.17
CA PHE A 355 -5.60 -26.96 11.50
C PHE A 355 -6.22 -26.74 10.12
N PHE A 356 -5.70 -27.41 9.11
CA PHE A 356 -6.33 -27.40 7.79
C PHE A 356 -7.47 -28.41 7.72
N ASP A 357 -8.42 -28.17 6.81
CA ASP A 357 -9.50 -29.11 6.52
C ASP A 357 -8.98 -30.47 6.02
N ASN A 358 -9.72 -31.52 6.37
CA ASN A 358 -9.33 -32.94 6.28
C ASN A 358 -8.74 -33.33 4.92
N ASP A 359 -7.48 -33.77 4.90
CA ASP A 359 -6.96 -34.57 3.80
C ASP A 359 -7.46 -36.01 4.00
N THR A 360 -7.81 -36.72 2.94
CA THR A 360 -8.57 -38.00 2.94
C THR A 360 -7.98 -39.15 3.78
N ASN A 361 -6.82 -38.95 4.43
CA ASN A 361 -6.01 -39.93 5.16
C ASN A 361 -5.98 -39.75 6.70
N LYS A 362 -6.92 -39.05 7.34
CA LYS A 362 -6.94 -38.81 8.81
C LYS A 362 -5.67 -38.12 9.36
N ASN A 363 -4.88 -37.50 8.50
CA ASN A 363 -3.74 -36.67 8.90
C ASN A 363 -4.22 -35.22 8.87
N TYR A 364 -4.11 -34.52 9.99
CA TYR A 364 -4.51 -33.11 10.08
C TYR A 364 -3.24 -32.27 9.95
N PRO A 365 -2.92 -31.72 8.76
CA PRO A 365 -1.81 -30.80 8.67
C PRO A 365 -2.13 -29.59 9.57
N PHE A 366 -1.09 -28.93 10.05
CA PHE A 366 -1.24 -27.80 10.93
C PHE A 366 -0.12 -26.78 10.74
N ILE A 367 -0.37 -25.57 11.21
CA ILE A 367 0.64 -24.56 11.52
C ILE A 367 0.60 -24.36 13.02
N LYS A 368 1.76 -24.38 13.67
CA LYS A 368 1.91 -24.13 15.10
C LYS A 368 2.96 -23.05 15.30
N ILE A 369 2.62 -22.06 16.12
CA ILE A 369 3.43 -20.89 16.42
C ILE A 369 3.51 -20.77 17.93
N ARG A 370 4.72 -20.72 18.48
CA ARG A 370 4.96 -20.52 19.92
C ARG A 370 5.87 -19.31 20.12
N VAL A 371 5.58 -18.50 21.13
CA VAL A 371 6.49 -17.43 21.57
C VAL A 371 7.39 -18.00 22.66
N ASP A 372 8.68 -18.16 22.34
CA ASP A 372 9.66 -18.76 23.25
C ASP A 372 10.21 -17.74 24.24
N GLU A 373 10.50 -16.52 23.77
CA GLU A 373 11.19 -15.50 24.57
C GLU A 373 10.80 -14.09 24.10
N ILE A 374 10.73 -13.15 25.04
CA ILE A 374 10.69 -11.70 24.75
C ILE A 374 11.84 -11.04 25.53
N ASP A 375 12.79 -10.49 24.80
CA ASP A 375 13.91 -9.72 25.34
C ASP A 375 13.55 -8.23 25.31
N ARG A 376 13.15 -7.72 26.47
CA ARG A 376 12.78 -6.32 26.66
C ARG A 376 13.93 -5.34 26.43
N LYS A 377 15.17 -5.75 26.75
CA LYS A 377 16.35 -4.87 26.63
C LYS A 377 16.66 -4.60 25.17
N HIS A 378 16.59 -5.62 24.33
CA HIS A 378 16.87 -5.51 22.90
C HIS A 378 15.60 -5.32 22.05
N ARG A 379 14.42 -5.25 22.68
CA ARG A 379 13.11 -5.12 22.01
C ARG A 379 12.96 -6.13 20.87
N SER A 380 13.23 -7.38 21.20
CA SER A 380 13.15 -8.51 20.28
C SER A 380 12.35 -9.66 20.88
N ALA A 381 11.74 -10.49 20.04
CA ALA A 381 11.03 -11.69 20.44
C ALA A 381 11.52 -12.90 19.64
N VAL A 382 11.57 -14.07 20.27
CA VAL A 382 11.91 -15.34 19.63
C VAL A 382 10.64 -16.16 19.48
N VAL A 383 10.36 -16.60 18.26
CA VAL A 383 9.22 -17.44 17.91
C VAL A 383 9.69 -18.77 17.33
N HIS A 384 9.00 -19.83 17.70
CA HIS A 384 9.17 -21.16 17.11
C HIS A 384 7.97 -21.49 16.23
N ILE A 385 8.24 -21.79 14.97
CA ILE A 385 7.23 -22.16 13.99
C ILE A 385 7.44 -23.63 13.61
N ASN A 386 6.36 -24.39 13.59
CA ASN A 386 6.31 -25.76 13.09
C ASN A 386 5.10 -25.90 12.16
N SER A 387 5.33 -26.31 10.91
CA SER A 387 4.27 -26.47 9.94
C SER A 387 4.34 -27.82 9.24
N ARG A 388 3.19 -28.46 9.12
CA ARG A 388 2.95 -29.62 8.26
C ARG A 388 2.23 -29.23 6.98
N PHE A 389 2.17 -27.93 6.66
CA PHE A 389 1.67 -27.43 5.39
C PHE A 389 2.38 -28.10 4.21
N SER A 390 1.60 -28.43 3.19
CA SER A 390 2.05 -28.88 1.89
C SER A 390 1.14 -28.27 0.83
N GLU A 391 1.75 -27.63 -0.15
CA GLU A 391 1.10 -27.04 -1.32
C GLU A 391 0.41 -28.10 -2.21
N ILE A 392 -0.68 -27.72 -2.90
CA ILE A 392 -1.24 -28.57 -3.97
C ILE A 392 -0.48 -28.26 -5.24
N LEU A 393 0.18 -29.29 -5.74
CA LEU A 393 0.79 -29.31 -7.05
C LEU A 393 -0.36 -29.68 -7.99
N GLU A 394 -0.96 -28.70 -8.68
CA GLU A 394 -2.10 -28.94 -9.57
C GLU A 394 -1.83 -30.14 -10.50
N ASN A 395 -2.64 -31.18 -10.33
CA ASN A 395 -2.63 -32.37 -11.17
C ASN A 395 -3.18 -32.01 -12.57
N ASN A 396 -2.31 -31.53 -13.46
CA ASN A 396 -2.55 -31.60 -14.91
C ASN A 396 -2.46 -33.04 -15.48
N VAL A 397 -2.62 -34.07 -14.63
CA VAL A 397 -2.60 -35.49 -15.03
C VAL A 397 -4.00 -36.03 -15.38
N LYS A 398 -5.10 -35.32 -15.04
CA LYS A 398 -6.46 -35.82 -15.30
C LYS A 398 -6.95 -35.73 -16.76
N ASN A 399 -6.18 -35.17 -17.70
CA ASN A 399 -6.60 -35.10 -19.10
C ASN A 399 -5.91 -36.09 -20.06
N HIS A 400 -5.09 -37.03 -19.57
CA HIS A 400 -4.45 -38.04 -20.44
C HIS A 400 -4.94 -39.48 -20.26
N MET A 401 -5.91 -39.75 -19.38
CA MET A 401 -6.42 -41.12 -19.16
C MET A 401 -7.90 -41.34 -19.50
N ASN A 402 -8.51 -40.47 -20.32
CA ASN A 402 -9.86 -40.73 -20.86
C ASN A 402 -9.88 -41.28 -22.29
N ASN A 403 -8.72 -41.64 -22.87
CA ASN A 403 -8.66 -42.28 -24.18
C ASN A 403 -7.70 -43.48 -24.17
N THR A 404 -8.09 -44.55 -23.49
CA THR A 404 -7.78 -45.92 -23.91
C THR A 404 -8.73 -46.87 -23.19
N HIS A 405 -9.78 -47.26 -23.90
CA HIS A 405 -10.37 -48.57 -23.67
C HIS A 405 -9.27 -49.63 -23.91
N VAL A 406 -9.37 -50.73 -23.16
CA VAL A 406 -8.73 -52.05 -23.36
C VAL A 406 -7.54 -52.36 -22.42
N VAL A 407 -7.68 -53.54 -21.79
CA VAL A 407 -6.75 -54.33 -20.95
C VAL A 407 -6.79 -54.11 -19.42
N LYS A 408 -7.68 -54.87 -18.78
CA LYS A 408 -7.46 -55.42 -17.43
C LYS A 408 -6.25 -56.37 -17.45
N ASN A 409 -5.50 -56.39 -16.34
CA ASN A 409 -4.43 -57.32 -15.95
C ASN A 409 -2.99 -56.95 -16.40
N THR A 410 -2.29 -56.12 -15.63
CA THR A 410 -0.97 -56.45 -15.05
C THR A 410 -0.58 -55.40 -14.01
N ILE A 411 -0.57 -55.76 -12.73
CA ILE A 411 0.12 -55.00 -11.67
C ILE A 411 1.47 -55.68 -11.50
N SER A 412 2.51 -55.11 -12.10
CA SER A 412 3.91 -55.21 -11.66
C SER A 412 4.75 -54.39 -12.65
N THR A 413 5.62 -53.52 -12.14
CA THR A 413 6.49 -52.58 -12.88
C THR A 413 5.87 -51.23 -13.23
N LEU A 414 5.62 -50.40 -12.20
CA LEU A 414 5.63 -48.95 -12.38
C LEU A 414 7.10 -48.53 -12.64
N ASN A 415 7.39 -48.15 -13.87
CA ASN A 415 8.72 -47.73 -14.34
C ASN A 415 9.32 -46.60 -13.48
N GLU A 416 10.57 -46.78 -13.02
CA GLU A 416 11.37 -45.78 -12.29
C GLU A 416 11.44 -44.42 -13.01
N THR A 417 11.37 -44.43 -14.35
CA THR A 417 11.38 -43.21 -15.18
C THR A 417 10.11 -42.36 -15.08
N ILE A 418 8.95 -42.96 -14.75
CA ILE A 418 7.71 -42.21 -14.50
C ILE A 418 7.77 -41.62 -13.10
N ILE A 419 8.24 -42.38 -12.11
CA ILE A 419 8.41 -41.91 -10.73
C ILE A 419 9.40 -40.74 -10.68
N ASP A 420 10.53 -40.82 -11.38
CA ASP A 420 11.53 -39.75 -11.43
C ASP A 420 11.02 -38.49 -12.17
N LYS A 421 10.25 -38.65 -13.26
CA LYS A 421 9.59 -37.51 -13.93
C LYS A 421 8.51 -36.87 -13.06
N THR A 422 7.75 -37.67 -12.33
CA THR A 422 6.68 -37.17 -11.44
C THR A 422 7.30 -36.46 -10.25
N ALA A 423 8.34 -37.03 -9.63
CA ALA A 423 9.12 -36.42 -8.55
C ALA A 423 9.77 -35.10 -8.99
N LYS A 424 10.42 -35.05 -10.17
CA LYS A 424 10.98 -33.81 -10.73
C LYS A 424 9.92 -32.76 -11.04
N THR A 425 8.73 -33.16 -11.50
CA THR A 425 7.62 -32.22 -11.76
C THR A 425 7.01 -31.69 -10.47
N LEU A 426 6.90 -32.53 -9.43
CA LEU A 426 6.42 -32.14 -8.10
C LEU A 426 7.43 -31.21 -7.41
N GLU A 427 8.73 -31.51 -7.51
CA GLU A 427 9.83 -30.65 -7.03
C GLU A 427 9.82 -29.30 -7.76
N TYR A 428 9.72 -29.31 -9.10
CA TYR A 428 9.61 -28.09 -9.94
C TYR A 428 8.38 -27.22 -9.60
N ASN A 429 7.23 -27.83 -9.33
CA ASN A 429 6.00 -27.12 -8.96
C ASN A 429 6.03 -26.62 -7.50
N SER A 430 6.72 -27.32 -6.59
CA SER A 430 6.95 -26.88 -5.20
C SER A 430 7.90 -25.69 -5.14
N GLU A 431 8.98 -25.70 -5.95
CA GLU A 431 9.85 -24.55 -6.13
C GLU A 431 9.05 -23.35 -6.62
N TRP A 432 8.11 -23.53 -7.56
CA TRP A 432 7.32 -22.43 -8.11
C TRP A 432 6.39 -21.74 -7.08
N PHE A 433 5.79 -22.49 -6.15
CA PHE A 433 4.95 -21.93 -5.08
C PHE A 433 5.73 -20.96 -4.18
N PHE A 434 6.91 -21.38 -3.72
CA PHE A 434 7.76 -20.58 -2.81
C PHE A 434 8.68 -19.57 -3.53
N LYS A 435 8.99 -19.78 -4.81
CA LYS A 435 9.82 -18.88 -5.62
C LYS A 435 9.03 -17.66 -6.11
N ASN A 436 7.72 -17.79 -6.32
CA ASN A 436 6.87 -16.70 -6.81
C ASN A 436 6.43 -15.66 -5.77
N LEU A 437 6.58 -15.94 -4.48
CA LEU A 437 6.22 -14.98 -3.42
C LEU A 437 7.47 -14.60 -2.63
N THR A 438 8.00 -13.41 -2.92
CA THR A 438 9.04 -12.75 -2.10
C THR A 438 8.43 -11.82 -1.03
N THR A 439 7.17 -11.43 -1.22
CA THR A 439 6.32 -10.46 -0.48
C THR A 439 4.93 -10.48 -1.13
N PHE A 440 3.93 -9.80 -0.56
CA PHE A 440 2.60 -9.65 -1.15
C PHE A 440 2.28 -8.20 -1.55
N GLY A 441 1.24 -8.00 -2.36
CA GLY A 441 0.77 -6.65 -2.72
C GLY A 441 1.55 -5.95 -3.82
N MET A 442 1.69 -4.62 -3.69
CA MET A 442 2.40 -3.75 -4.65
C MET A 442 3.88 -4.07 -4.79
N ASN A 443 4.44 -4.84 -3.87
CA ASN A 443 5.84 -5.23 -3.89
C ASN A 443 6.11 -6.50 -4.70
N THR A 444 5.11 -7.19 -5.24
CA THR A 444 5.34 -8.42 -6.03
C THR A 444 5.57 -8.09 -7.50
N CYS A 445 6.68 -8.53 -8.09
CA CYS A 445 6.93 -8.38 -9.53
C CYS A 445 6.15 -9.40 -10.38
N ARG A 446 5.80 -8.98 -11.60
CA ARG A 446 5.30 -9.90 -12.64
C ARG A 446 6.39 -10.89 -13.03
N SER A 447 5.98 -12.05 -13.53
CA SER A 447 6.91 -13.05 -14.07
C SER A 447 7.85 -12.43 -15.11
N GLY A 448 9.14 -12.71 -15.01
CA GLY A 448 10.20 -12.15 -15.86
C GLY A 448 10.78 -10.80 -15.39
N TYR A 449 10.25 -10.24 -14.29
CA TYR A 449 10.78 -9.03 -13.66
C TYR A 449 11.33 -9.34 -12.26
N VAL A 450 12.31 -8.55 -11.84
CA VAL A 450 12.93 -8.59 -10.52
C VAL A 450 12.94 -7.20 -9.90
N TRP A 451 13.09 -7.12 -8.59
CA TRP A 451 13.25 -5.82 -7.93
C TRP A 451 14.53 -5.13 -8.38
N ARG A 452 14.43 -3.83 -8.59
CA ARG A 452 15.53 -2.96 -8.98
C ARG A 452 16.58 -2.89 -7.89
N MET A 453 16.19 -2.98 -6.61
CA MET A 453 17.08 -3.16 -5.46
C MET A 453 18.27 -2.18 -5.44
N ILE A 454 18.03 -0.89 -5.73
CA ILE A 454 19.05 0.14 -5.46
C ILE A 454 19.43 0.12 -3.97
N ASP A 455 18.43 -0.09 -3.11
CA ASP A 455 18.58 -0.48 -1.71
C ASP A 455 17.48 -1.51 -1.33
N SER A 456 17.44 -1.93 -0.06
CA SER A 456 16.46 -2.92 0.43
C SER A 456 15.01 -2.42 0.45
N TYR A 457 14.74 -1.13 0.25
CA TYR A 457 13.40 -0.55 0.18
C TYR A 457 12.98 -0.25 -1.27
N ASP A 458 13.80 -0.59 -2.26
CA ASP A 458 13.54 -0.31 -3.68
C ASP A 458 12.86 -1.51 -4.38
N TYR A 459 11.54 -1.55 -4.24
CA TYR A 459 10.66 -2.60 -4.79
C TYR A 459 10.27 -2.41 -6.26
N ILE A 460 10.84 -1.44 -6.98
CA ILE A 460 10.49 -1.21 -8.39
C ILE A 460 10.84 -2.44 -9.23
N CYS A 461 9.91 -2.92 -10.06
CA CYS A 461 10.13 -4.09 -10.89
C CYS A 461 10.75 -3.72 -12.25
N VAL A 462 11.94 -4.25 -12.52
CA VAL A 462 12.71 -4.07 -13.76
C VAL A 462 13.10 -5.42 -14.36
N SER A 463 13.57 -5.44 -15.61
CA SER A 463 14.09 -6.67 -16.21
C SER A 463 15.41 -7.10 -15.53
N GLU A 464 15.73 -8.40 -15.60
CA GLU A 464 16.98 -8.93 -15.04
C GLU A 464 18.21 -8.21 -15.60
N ASN A 465 18.25 -7.95 -16.92
CA ASN A 465 19.35 -7.20 -17.53
C ASN A 465 19.47 -5.78 -16.96
N ARG A 466 18.35 -5.09 -16.73
CA ARG A 466 18.33 -3.75 -16.13
C ARG A 466 18.81 -3.78 -14.68
N TYR A 467 18.40 -4.76 -13.90
CA TYR A 467 18.89 -4.99 -12.54
C TYR A 467 20.42 -5.15 -12.50
N GLN A 468 20.98 -6.01 -13.37
CA GLN A 468 22.43 -6.23 -13.44
C GLN A 468 23.20 -4.96 -13.85
N GLN A 469 22.66 -4.16 -14.79
CA GLN A 469 23.24 -2.87 -15.18
C GLN A 469 23.33 -1.90 -13.99
N ILE A 470 22.23 -1.74 -13.25
CA ILE A 470 22.17 -0.84 -12.08
C ILE A 470 23.13 -1.30 -10.98
N HIS A 471 23.21 -2.61 -10.72
CA HIS A 471 24.10 -3.15 -9.69
C HIS A 471 25.57 -3.02 -10.05
N ASN A 472 25.93 -3.27 -11.31
CA ASN A 472 27.29 -3.06 -11.80
C ASN A 472 27.66 -1.57 -11.76
N GLN A 473 26.73 -0.68 -12.09
CA GLN A 473 26.94 0.76 -11.98
C GLN A 473 27.13 1.20 -10.53
N ASN A 474 26.31 0.72 -9.59
CA ASN A 474 26.45 1.03 -8.17
C ASN A 474 27.80 0.54 -7.62
N ARG A 475 28.23 -0.68 -7.99
CA ARG A 475 29.53 -1.26 -7.58
C ARG A 475 30.73 -0.49 -8.15
N ASN A 476 30.64 -0.07 -9.40
CA ASN A 476 31.73 0.60 -10.11
C ASN A 476 31.72 2.13 -9.93
N ASN A 477 30.84 2.69 -9.08
CA ASN A 477 30.76 4.13 -8.91
C ASN A 477 31.96 4.67 -8.13
N THR A 478 32.96 5.16 -8.85
CA THR A 478 33.95 6.11 -8.35
C THR A 478 33.25 7.44 -8.18
N THR A 479 33.05 7.90 -6.94
CA THR A 479 32.21 9.05 -6.59
C THR A 479 32.43 10.27 -7.49
N ASN A 480 31.55 10.45 -8.49
CA ASN A 480 31.53 11.61 -9.40
C ASN A 480 30.92 12.84 -8.73
N LYS A 481 31.38 13.15 -7.51
CA LYS A 481 30.88 14.23 -6.66
C LYS A 481 31.98 15.16 -6.21
N HIS A 482 31.69 16.46 -6.23
CA HIS A 482 32.43 17.46 -5.48
C HIS A 482 32.25 17.26 -3.96
N SER A 483 33.15 17.84 -3.16
CA SER A 483 33.09 17.79 -1.69
C SER A 483 31.82 18.40 -1.10
N ASN A 484 31.16 19.31 -1.81
CA ASN A 484 29.87 19.92 -1.43
C ASN A 484 28.65 19.02 -1.76
N GLY A 485 28.86 17.83 -2.31
CA GLY A 485 27.81 16.89 -2.68
C GLY A 485 27.23 17.06 -4.09
N THR A 486 27.64 18.07 -4.87
CA THR A 486 27.18 18.25 -6.26
C THR A 486 27.91 17.30 -7.20
N CYS A 487 27.23 16.84 -8.25
CA CYS A 487 27.86 16.00 -9.27
C CYS A 487 28.89 16.80 -10.09
N TYR A 488 30.00 16.17 -10.48
CA TYR A 488 30.89 16.73 -11.50
C TYR A 488 30.16 16.80 -12.84
N GLU A 489 30.37 17.84 -13.63
CA GLU A 489 29.89 17.87 -15.02
C GLU A 489 30.54 16.73 -15.84
N PRO A 490 29.80 16.01 -16.71
CA PRO A 490 28.40 16.21 -17.12
C PRO A 490 27.37 15.34 -16.36
N PHE A 491 27.71 14.87 -15.16
CA PHE A 491 26.87 13.97 -14.35
C PHE A 491 25.77 14.73 -13.61
N VAL A 492 24.67 14.03 -13.33
CA VAL A 492 23.52 14.53 -12.57
C VAL A 492 23.15 13.55 -11.47
N ILE A 493 22.45 14.04 -10.46
CA ILE A 493 21.92 13.18 -9.40
C ILE A 493 20.83 12.27 -9.99
N ARG A 494 20.94 10.96 -9.74
CA ARG A 494 20.08 9.89 -10.28
C ARG A 494 18.62 10.06 -9.87
N ARG A 495 18.36 10.39 -8.60
CA ARG A 495 17.01 10.65 -8.06
C ARG A 495 16.01 9.54 -8.40
N ALA A 496 16.42 8.29 -8.20
CA ALA A 496 15.51 7.15 -8.29
C ALA A 496 14.39 7.23 -7.24
N PHE A 497 14.68 7.83 -6.09
CA PHE A 497 13.73 8.14 -5.02
C PHE A 497 14.28 9.30 -4.18
N TYR A 498 13.50 9.77 -3.20
CA TYR A 498 13.97 10.79 -2.26
C TYR A 498 15.24 10.33 -1.53
N MET A 499 16.30 11.16 -1.56
CA MET A 499 17.66 10.89 -1.04
C MET A 499 18.53 9.92 -1.87
N ASP A 500 18.11 9.49 -3.06
CA ASP A 500 19.02 8.82 -4.00
C ASP A 500 19.94 9.84 -4.68
N ASP A 501 21.06 10.11 -4.02
CA ASP A 501 21.99 11.14 -4.44
C ASP A 501 23.11 10.65 -5.38
N LEU A 502 23.03 9.43 -5.92
CA LEU A 502 24.09 8.87 -6.78
C LEU A 502 24.30 9.71 -8.05
N CYS A 503 25.54 10.04 -8.42
CA CYS A 503 25.82 10.77 -9.66
C CYS A 503 25.93 9.84 -10.86
N VAL A 504 25.15 10.12 -11.91
CA VAL A 504 24.97 9.29 -13.11
C VAL A 504 24.88 10.15 -14.38
N THR A 505 24.97 9.53 -15.55
CA THR A 505 24.81 10.27 -16.82
C THR A 505 23.36 10.75 -16.99
N HIS A 506 23.15 11.75 -17.85
CA HIS A 506 21.81 12.23 -18.19
C HIS A 506 20.92 11.15 -18.82
N GLU A 507 21.52 10.24 -19.59
CA GLU A 507 20.82 9.08 -20.17
C GLU A 507 20.32 8.14 -19.07
N GLU A 508 21.18 7.81 -18.10
CA GLU A 508 20.80 6.94 -17.00
C GLU A 508 19.76 7.59 -16.08
N PHE A 509 19.88 8.88 -15.81
CA PHE A 509 18.84 9.64 -15.10
C PHE A 509 17.48 9.46 -15.80
N SER A 510 17.44 9.65 -17.12
CA SER A 510 16.19 9.52 -17.90
C SER A 510 15.62 8.10 -17.85
N ARG A 511 16.48 7.08 -17.91
CA ARG A 511 16.07 5.66 -17.79
C ARG A 511 15.50 5.36 -16.40
N VAL A 512 16.10 5.88 -15.34
CA VAL A 512 15.58 5.71 -13.96
C VAL A 512 14.23 6.38 -13.78
N GLN A 513 14.04 7.58 -14.34
CA GLN A 513 12.72 8.23 -14.30
C GLN A 513 11.66 7.41 -15.07
N GLN A 514 12.05 6.76 -16.16
CA GLN A 514 11.17 5.83 -16.88
C GLN A 514 10.86 4.58 -16.05
N ASP A 515 11.86 3.97 -15.40
CA ASP A 515 11.66 2.82 -14.49
C ASP A 515 10.62 3.17 -13.40
N ASN A 516 10.68 4.39 -12.85
CA ASN A 516 9.70 4.89 -11.88
C ASN A 516 8.30 5.06 -12.47
N ALA A 517 8.21 5.67 -13.66
CA ALA A 517 6.95 5.95 -14.34
C ALA A 517 6.18 4.69 -14.74
N GLU A 518 6.90 3.62 -15.05
CA GLU A 518 6.35 2.37 -15.56
C GLU A 518 6.23 1.28 -14.49
N SER A 519 6.57 1.58 -13.23
CA SER A 519 6.61 0.62 -12.12
C SER A 519 5.31 -0.19 -11.98
N TYR A 520 4.15 0.48 -12.06
CA TYR A 520 2.83 -0.13 -11.95
C TYR A 520 2.54 -1.18 -13.04
N LYS A 521 3.18 -1.06 -14.22
CA LYS A 521 3.02 -2.02 -15.33
C LYS A 521 3.73 -3.34 -15.04
N ASN A 522 4.77 -3.31 -14.22
CA ASN A 522 5.64 -4.45 -13.95
C ASN A 522 5.33 -5.13 -12.61
N MET A 523 4.43 -4.54 -11.81
CA MET A 523 3.90 -5.11 -10.58
C MET A 523 2.74 -6.07 -10.85
N LYS A 524 2.65 -7.12 -10.03
CA LYS A 524 1.67 -8.21 -10.16
C LYS A 524 0.31 -7.84 -9.58
N TYR A 525 0.28 -7.21 -8.40
CA TYR A 525 -0.95 -6.90 -7.66
C TYR A 525 -1.05 -5.41 -7.30
N TYR A 526 -0.96 -4.55 -8.31
CA TYR A 526 -1.20 -3.11 -8.14
C TYR A 526 -2.71 -2.84 -8.02
N THR A 527 -3.24 -2.99 -6.81
CA THR A 527 -4.64 -2.78 -6.41
C THR A 527 -4.70 -2.17 -5.02
N PHE A 528 -5.85 -1.62 -4.63
CA PHE A 528 -6.03 -1.02 -3.31
C PHE A 528 -6.01 -2.11 -2.22
N PHE A 529 -5.19 -1.94 -1.19
CA PHE A 529 -5.12 -2.87 -0.06
C PHE A 529 -6.29 -2.60 0.88
N ASN A 530 -6.99 -3.64 1.33
CA ASN A 530 -8.21 -3.59 2.14
C ASN A 530 -9.34 -2.77 1.49
N GLY A 531 -9.59 -2.97 0.19
CA GLY A 531 -10.79 -2.37 -0.42
C GLY A 531 -11.00 -2.67 -1.89
N GLN A 532 -12.24 -3.05 -2.22
CA GLN A 532 -12.94 -2.44 -3.33
C GLN A 532 -13.67 -1.24 -2.71
N GLU A 533 -13.04 -0.07 -2.63
CA GLU A 533 -13.79 1.13 -2.25
C GLU A 533 -14.80 1.41 -3.37
N ILE A 534 -16.02 0.89 -3.23
CA ILE A 534 -17.18 1.52 -3.86
C ILE A 534 -17.40 2.79 -3.07
N ILE A 535 -16.68 3.86 -3.40
CA ILE A 535 -17.06 5.23 -3.01
C ILE A 535 -18.28 5.65 -3.83
#